data_AF-A0A838K0B0-F1
#
_entry.id   AF-A0A838K0B0-F1
#
_cell.length_a   1.000
_cell.length_b   1.000
_cell.length_c   1.000
_cell.angle_alpha   90.00
_cell.angle_beta   90.00
_cell.angle_gamma   90.00
#
_symmetry.space_group_name_H-M   'P 1'
#
loop_
_entity.id
_entity.type
_entity.pdbx_description
1 polymer ?
#
loop_
_entity_poly.entity_id
_entity_poly.type
_entity_poly.pdbx_seq_one_letter_code
_entity_poly.pdbx_strand_id
1 'polypeptide(L)'
;MTRAAGADQVMYTELQAALEAGAAPTQALTAVAADGVLAAVARELRLGRSLGDAARTVQTGHPAADLLVRALAVAELTGAGAAQATEQSLAAVRDEASLQRLIEVRTSQARGAAIILAALPPVAWVLFVAADRATLRFYLTAAGALSGLLAVALGASAWWCMRRLVTKAAGEALTADPLAATPPPRDWTRVAALAVPVLLVGALTVGPGLAVVVAVAVAAV
;
A
#
# COMPACT_ATOMS: atom_id res chain seq x y z
N MET A 1 10.78 -4.96 -4.54
CA MET A 1 10.37 -5.06 -3.11
C MET A 1 9.91 -6.46 -2.73
N THR A 2 9.36 -7.28 -3.64
CA THR A 2 8.92 -8.67 -3.36
C THR A 2 10.00 -9.64 -2.89
N ARG A 3 11.28 -9.43 -3.25
CA ARG A 3 12.38 -10.33 -2.84
C ARG A 3 12.74 -10.23 -1.35
N ALA A 4 12.59 -9.04 -0.75
CA ALA A 4 12.89 -8.80 0.67
C ALA A 4 11.85 -9.48 1.59
N ALA A 5 10.56 -9.36 1.26
CA ALA A 5 9.48 -9.98 2.02
C ALA A 5 9.49 -11.53 1.99
N GLY A 6 10.10 -12.13 0.96
CA GLY A 6 10.33 -13.57 0.91
C GLY A 6 11.47 -14.01 1.83
N ALA A 7 12.57 -13.26 1.85
CA ALA A 7 13.73 -13.54 2.69
C ALA A 7 13.40 -13.41 4.18
N ASP A 8 12.65 -12.39 4.57
CA ASP A 8 12.24 -12.19 5.97
C ASP A 8 11.35 -13.33 6.48
N GLN A 9 10.49 -13.90 5.62
CA GLN A 9 9.64 -15.00 6.03
C GLN A 9 10.40 -16.31 6.23
N VAL A 10 11.37 -16.59 5.35
CA VAL A 10 12.28 -17.75 5.51
C VAL A 10 13.06 -17.63 6.82
N MET A 11 13.57 -16.42 7.12
CA MET A 11 14.23 -16.09 8.38
C MET A 11 13.32 -16.37 9.60
N TYR A 12 12.05 -15.93 9.59
CA TYR A 12 11.14 -16.21 10.70
C TYR A 12 10.80 -17.71 10.86
N THR A 13 10.73 -18.48 9.76
CA THR A 13 10.51 -19.93 9.84
C THR A 13 11.72 -20.68 10.39
N GLU A 14 12.93 -20.29 10.00
CA GLU A 14 14.17 -20.89 10.52
C GLU A 14 14.39 -20.55 11.99
N LEU A 15 14.08 -19.30 12.39
CA LEU A 15 14.13 -18.89 13.78
C LEU A 15 13.17 -19.71 14.65
N GLN A 16 11.95 -19.98 14.17
CA GLN A 16 11.02 -20.86 14.89
C GLN A 16 11.58 -22.26 15.03
N ALA A 17 12.06 -22.85 13.93
CA ALA A 17 12.59 -24.21 13.95
C ALA A 17 13.77 -24.35 14.94
N ALA A 18 14.62 -23.33 15.02
CA ALA A 18 15.71 -23.30 16.00
C ALA A 18 15.19 -23.23 17.46
N LEU A 19 14.16 -22.41 17.71
CA LEU A 19 13.55 -22.31 19.05
C LEU A 19 12.82 -23.61 19.44
N GLU A 20 12.10 -24.24 18.51
CA GLU A 20 11.46 -25.56 18.71
C GLU A 20 12.47 -26.67 18.96
N ALA A 21 13.64 -26.60 18.33
CA ALA A 21 14.77 -27.49 18.59
C ALA A 21 15.45 -27.23 19.95
N GLY A 22 14.98 -26.24 20.73
CA GLY A 22 15.49 -25.91 22.06
C GLY A 22 16.71 -25.00 22.06
N ALA A 23 17.03 -24.32 20.95
CA ALA A 23 18.11 -23.35 20.91
C ALA A 23 17.79 -22.13 21.79
N ALA A 24 18.81 -21.59 22.46
CA ALA A 24 18.65 -20.34 23.21
C ALA A 24 18.27 -19.19 22.25
N PRO A 25 17.41 -18.23 22.66
CA PRO A 25 16.96 -17.13 21.80
C PRO A 25 18.10 -16.36 21.11
N THR A 26 19.19 -16.10 21.83
CA THR A 26 20.38 -15.43 21.31
C THR A 26 21.14 -16.29 20.29
N GLN A 27 21.23 -17.60 20.49
CA GLN A 27 21.82 -18.53 19.51
C GLN A 27 20.97 -18.65 18.25
N ALA A 28 19.65 -18.84 18.42
CA ALA A 28 18.71 -18.93 17.30
C ALA A 28 18.74 -17.65 16.44
N LEU A 29 18.74 -16.48 17.09
CA LEU A 29 18.75 -15.19 16.39
C LEU A 29 20.08 -14.93 15.69
N THR A 30 21.23 -15.22 16.34
CA THR A 30 22.55 -15.00 15.70
C THR A 30 22.84 -15.98 14.56
N ALA A 31 22.25 -17.17 14.57
CA ALA A 31 22.37 -18.16 13.50
C ALA A 31 21.58 -17.77 12.24
N VAL A 32 20.36 -17.25 12.42
CA VAL A 32 19.41 -17.04 11.33
C VAL A 32 19.42 -15.60 10.79
N ALA A 33 19.70 -14.60 11.63
CA ALA A 33 19.64 -13.18 11.25
C ALA A 33 20.96 -12.67 10.62
N ALA A 34 21.68 -13.50 9.86
CA ALA A 34 22.90 -13.09 9.18
C ALA A 34 22.64 -12.01 8.12
N ASP A 35 21.49 -12.09 7.44
CA ASP A 35 21.03 -11.14 6.44
C ASP A 35 19.53 -10.85 6.67
N GLY A 36 19.11 -9.58 6.57
CA GLY A 36 17.70 -9.18 6.68
C GLY A 36 17.40 -8.16 7.79
N VAL A 37 16.11 -8.01 8.11
CA VAL A 37 15.61 -6.97 9.05
C VAL A 37 16.19 -7.10 10.46
N LEU A 38 16.59 -8.30 10.89
CA LEU A 38 17.19 -8.56 12.20
C LEU A 38 18.72 -8.45 12.24
N ALA A 39 19.39 -8.15 11.12
CA ALA A 39 20.85 -8.17 11.03
C ALA A 39 21.55 -7.17 11.96
N ALA A 40 20.90 -6.02 12.23
CA ALA A 40 21.42 -5.04 13.19
C ALA A 40 21.41 -5.60 14.62
N VAL A 41 20.35 -6.31 15.00
CA VAL A 41 20.21 -6.94 16.32
C VAL A 41 21.21 -8.09 16.46
N ALA A 42 21.32 -8.95 15.44
CA ALA A 42 22.27 -10.06 15.43
C ALA A 42 23.73 -9.58 15.59
N ARG A 43 24.07 -8.44 14.98
CA ARG A 43 25.39 -7.82 15.10
C ARG A 43 25.69 -7.40 16.53
N GLU A 44 24.75 -6.75 17.22
CA GLU A 44 24.90 -6.33 18.61
C GLU A 44 25.06 -7.54 19.56
N LEU A 45 24.31 -8.62 19.32
CA LEU A 45 24.47 -9.88 20.07
C LEU A 45 25.84 -10.51 19.86
N ARG A 46 26.37 -10.50 18.62
CA ARG A 46 27.72 -10.98 18.32
C ARG A 46 28.82 -10.14 18.96
N LEU A 47 28.55 -8.86 19.23
CA LEU A 47 29.42 -7.97 20.00
C LEU A 47 29.33 -8.20 21.51
N GLY A 48 28.52 -9.18 21.96
CA GLY A 48 28.38 -9.56 23.36
C GLY A 48 27.37 -8.72 24.13
N ARG A 49 26.55 -7.88 23.47
CA ARG A 49 25.44 -7.21 24.15
C ARG A 49 24.33 -8.21 24.49
N SER A 50 23.65 -7.95 25.61
CA SER A 50 22.46 -8.72 25.98
C SER A 50 21.31 -8.47 25.00
N LEU A 51 20.43 -9.45 24.83
CA LEU A 51 19.24 -9.29 23.98
C LEU A 51 18.30 -8.21 24.50
N GLY A 52 18.22 -8.05 25.82
CA GLY A 52 17.46 -6.97 26.46
C GLY A 52 18.02 -5.58 26.14
N ASP A 53 19.34 -5.42 26.07
CA ASP A 53 19.95 -4.16 25.63
C ASP A 53 19.69 -3.92 24.14
N ALA A 54 19.90 -4.93 23.30
CA ALA A 54 19.66 -4.82 21.88
C ALA A 54 18.18 -4.47 21.57
N ALA A 55 17.22 -5.04 22.30
CA ALA A 55 15.79 -4.73 22.18
C ALA A 55 15.41 -3.29 22.55
N ARG A 56 16.25 -2.62 23.36
CA ARG A 56 16.07 -1.21 23.77
C ARG A 56 16.80 -0.25 22.84
N THR A 57 17.95 -0.64 22.31
CA THR A 57 18.85 0.28 21.58
C THR A 57 18.77 0.14 20.07
N VAL A 58 18.37 -1.01 19.55
CA VAL A 58 18.28 -1.26 18.10
C VAL A 58 16.85 -1.12 17.64
N GLN A 59 16.63 -0.21 16.69
CA GLN A 59 15.38 -0.12 15.93
C GLN A 59 15.63 -0.72 14.55
N THR A 60 14.92 -1.79 14.23
CA THR A 60 15.04 -2.46 12.93
C THR A 60 14.34 -1.70 11.80
N GLY A 61 13.52 -0.70 12.15
CA GLY A 61 12.64 -0.01 11.21
C GLY A 61 11.41 -0.83 10.80
N HIS A 62 11.22 -2.02 11.39
CA HIS A 62 10.07 -2.88 11.14
C HIS A 62 9.38 -3.23 12.47
N PRO A 63 8.13 -2.76 12.72
CA PRO A 63 7.44 -2.90 14.01
C PRO A 63 7.34 -4.35 14.49
N ALA A 64 7.04 -5.27 13.58
CA ALA A 64 6.93 -6.70 13.89
C ALA A 64 8.26 -7.32 14.34
N ALA A 65 9.39 -6.89 13.76
CA ALA A 65 10.70 -7.39 14.13
C ALA A 65 11.14 -6.83 15.49
N ASP A 66 10.85 -5.55 15.76
CA ASP A 66 11.13 -4.93 17.06
C ASP A 66 10.31 -5.59 18.19
N LEU A 67 9.04 -5.94 17.93
CA LEU A 67 8.20 -6.69 18.87
C LEU A 67 8.75 -8.10 19.13
N LEU A 68 9.18 -8.80 18.07
CA LEU A 68 9.78 -10.13 18.20
C LEU A 68 11.05 -10.10 19.06
N VAL A 69 11.94 -9.13 18.84
CA VAL A 69 13.18 -8.98 19.61
C VAL A 69 12.89 -8.70 21.08
N ARG A 70 11.88 -7.87 21.37
CA ARG A 70 11.42 -7.63 22.75
C ARG A 70 10.82 -8.88 23.39
N ALA A 71 10.00 -9.64 22.66
CA ALA A 71 9.44 -10.89 23.14
C ALA A 71 10.55 -11.91 23.46
N LEU A 72 11.56 -12.03 22.60
CA LEU A 72 12.71 -12.90 22.83
C LEU A 72 13.60 -12.42 23.99
N ALA A 73 13.73 -11.11 24.22
CA ALA A 73 14.42 -10.58 25.38
C ALA A 73 13.68 -10.92 26.70
N VAL A 74 12.36 -10.77 26.71
CA VAL A 74 11.52 -11.20 27.85
C VAL A 74 11.64 -12.71 28.05
N ALA A 75 11.72 -13.46 26.96
CA ALA A 75 11.86 -14.90 26.98
C ALA A 75 13.16 -15.36 27.64
N GLU A 76 14.27 -14.74 27.27
CA GLU A 76 15.59 -15.02 27.85
C GLU A 76 15.62 -14.74 29.37
N LEU A 77 14.88 -13.72 29.82
CA LEU A 77 14.79 -13.35 31.25
C LEU A 77 13.89 -14.27 32.08
N THR A 78 12.86 -14.87 31.47
CA THR A 78 11.78 -15.59 32.19
C THR A 78 11.90 -17.12 32.16
N GLY A 79 12.80 -17.69 31.34
CA GLY A 79 13.04 -19.13 31.31
C GLY A 79 11.83 -19.93 30.79
N ALA A 80 11.52 -21.12 31.31
CA ALA A 80 10.59 -22.07 30.70
C ALA A 80 9.15 -21.56 30.38
N GLY A 81 8.66 -20.50 31.03
CA GLY A 81 7.37 -19.85 30.69
C GLY A 81 7.42 -18.98 29.43
N ALA A 82 8.63 -18.67 28.97
CA ALA A 82 8.91 -17.87 27.80
C ALA A 82 8.56 -18.53 26.48
N ALA A 83 8.71 -19.86 26.38
CA ALA A 83 8.52 -20.60 25.14
C ALA A 83 7.12 -20.34 24.57
N GLN A 84 6.10 -20.36 25.45
CA GLN A 84 4.71 -20.11 25.09
C GLN A 84 4.46 -18.64 24.71
N ALA A 85 5.10 -17.69 25.40
CA ALA A 85 5.01 -16.26 25.08
C ALA A 85 5.71 -15.93 23.74
N THR A 86 6.85 -16.57 23.45
CA THR A 86 7.53 -16.44 22.16
C THR A 86 6.75 -17.09 21.04
N GLU A 87 6.13 -18.25 21.28
CA GLU A 87 5.29 -18.92 20.29
C GLU A 87 4.07 -18.06 19.93
N GLN A 88 3.40 -17.48 20.93
CA GLN A 88 2.30 -16.53 20.70
C GLN A 88 2.75 -15.28 19.94
N SER A 89 3.93 -14.75 20.27
CA SER A 89 4.48 -13.58 19.57
C SER A 89 4.86 -13.91 18.12
N LEU A 90 5.43 -15.10 17.88
CA LEU A 90 5.79 -15.55 16.54
C LEU A 90 4.55 -15.87 15.69
N ALA A 91 3.51 -16.45 16.31
CA ALA A 91 2.21 -16.64 15.67
C ALA A 91 1.59 -15.29 15.28
N ALA A 92 1.60 -14.30 16.16
CA ALA A 92 1.10 -12.96 15.86
C ALA A 92 1.87 -12.28 14.70
N VAL A 93 3.21 -12.40 14.66
CA VAL A 93 4.03 -11.88 13.54
C VAL A 93 3.71 -12.58 12.22
N ARG A 94 3.46 -13.89 12.24
CA ARG A 94 3.07 -14.66 11.05
C ARG A 94 1.67 -14.29 10.57
N ASP A 95 0.72 -14.14 11.47
CA ASP A 95 -0.64 -13.73 11.16
C ASP A 95 -0.63 -12.33 10.52
N GLU A 96 0.13 -11.39 11.07
CA GLU A 96 0.31 -10.06 10.50
C GLU A 96 0.94 -10.13 9.10
N ALA A 97 2.02 -10.91 8.90
CA ALA A 97 2.63 -11.06 7.58
C ALA A 97 1.67 -11.70 6.56
N SER A 98 0.81 -12.63 7.00
CA SER A 98 -0.22 -13.24 6.15
C SER A 98 -1.32 -12.23 5.79
N LEU A 99 -1.75 -11.41 6.75
CA LEU A 99 -2.73 -10.35 6.56
C LEU A 99 -2.21 -9.28 5.61
N GLN A 100 -0.96 -8.85 5.76
CA GLN A 100 -0.34 -7.88 4.86
C GLN A 100 -0.29 -8.38 3.43
N ARG A 101 0.03 -9.67 3.21
CA ARG A 101 -0.03 -10.28 1.88
C ARG A 101 -1.44 -10.35 1.33
N LEU A 102 -2.41 -10.72 2.16
CA LEU A 102 -3.81 -10.73 1.76
C LEU A 102 -4.27 -9.31 1.37
N ILE A 103 -3.91 -8.29 2.16
CA ILE A 103 -4.18 -6.89 1.85
C ILE A 103 -3.49 -6.48 0.54
N GLU A 104 -2.23 -6.82 0.32
CA GLU A 104 -1.50 -6.50 -0.91
C GLU A 104 -2.19 -7.12 -2.15
N VAL A 105 -2.49 -8.41 -2.08
CA VAL A 105 -3.18 -9.13 -3.16
C VAL A 105 -4.56 -8.53 -3.40
N ARG A 106 -5.37 -8.33 -2.35
CA ARG A 106 -6.71 -7.73 -2.48
C ARG A 106 -6.65 -6.30 -2.98
N THR A 107 -5.67 -5.51 -2.57
CA THR A 107 -5.46 -4.14 -3.04
C THR A 107 -5.07 -4.12 -4.51
N SER A 108 -4.22 -5.04 -4.96
CA SER A 108 -3.86 -5.17 -6.37
C SER A 108 -5.07 -5.54 -7.24
N GLN A 109 -5.92 -6.46 -6.78
CA GLN A 109 -7.16 -6.85 -7.45
C GLN A 109 -8.15 -5.69 -7.49
N ALA A 110 -8.36 -5.03 -6.35
CA ALA A 110 -9.24 -3.87 -6.24
C ALA A 110 -8.77 -2.72 -7.13
N ARG A 111 -7.46 -2.46 -7.20
CA ARG A 111 -6.89 -1.43 -8.09
C ARG A 111 -7.13 -1.75 -9.55
N GLY A 112 -6.93 -3.00 -9.97
CA GLY A 112 -7.21 -3.45 -11.34
C GLY A 112 -8.70 -3.28 -11.69
N ALA A 113 -9.58 -3.77 -10.82
CA ALA A 113 -11.03 -3.65 -11.00
C ALA A 113 -11.48 -2.17 -11.04
N ALA A 114 -10.95 -1.34 -10.15
CA ALA A 114 -11.26 0.09 -10.11
C ALA A 114 -10.86 0.81 -11.39
N ILE A 115 -9.69 0.49 -11.97
CA ILE A 115 -9.27 1.06 -13.25
C ILE A 115 -10.24 0.68 -14.37
N ILE A 116 -10.62 -0.60 -14.46
CA ILE A 116 -11.55 -1.09 -15.49
C ILE A 116 -12.92 -0.42 -15.34
N LEU A 117 -13.49 -0.42 -14.12
CA LEU A 117 -14.79 0.19 -13.84
C LEU A 117 -14.79 1.70 -14.05
N ALA A 118 -13.69 2.39 -13.77
CA ALA A 118 -13.57 3.83 -14.01
C ALA A 118 -13.39 4.18 -15.50
N ALA A 119 -12.67 3.36 -16.26
CA ALA A 119 -12.37 3.61 -17.66
C ALA A 119 -13.47 3.15 -18.62
N LEU A 120 -14.28 2.17 -18.24
CA LEU A 120 -15.29 1.59 -19.13
C LEU A 120 -16.37 2.60 -19.58
N PRO A 121 -17.00 3.41 -18.70
CA PRO A 121 -17.99 4.39 -19.12
C PRO A 121 -17.49 5.44 -20.14
N PRO A 122 -16.34 6.13 -19.93
CA PRO A 122 -15.87 7.11 -20.90
C PRO A 122 -15.43 6.47 -22.21
N VAL A 123 -14.81 5.28 -22.19
CA VAL A 123 -14.45 4.56 -23.41
C VAL A 123 -15.70 4.17 -24.21
N ALA A 124 -16.73 3.64 -23.54
CA ALA A 124 -17.99 3.32 -24.19
C ALA A 124 -18.65 4.57 -24.80
N TRP A 125 -18.70 5.68 -24.06
CA TRP A 125 -19.24 6.95 -24.54
C TRP A 125 -18.53 7.43 -25.82
N VAL A 126 -17.20 7.44 -25.84
CA VAL A 126 -16.41 7.82 -27.04
C VAL A 126 -16.70 6.90 -28.21
N LEU A 127 -16.75 5.59 -27.99
CA LEU A 127 -17.05 4.62 -29.04
C LEU A 127 -18.46 4.82 -29.61
N PHE A 128 -19.46 5.08 -28.76
CA PHE A 128 -20.82 5.38 -29.22
C PHE A 128 -20.89 6.66 -30.06
N VAL A 129 -20.22 7.73 -29.61
CA VAL A 129 -20.18 9.00 -30.35
C VAL A 129 -19.46 8.84 -31.69
N ALA A 130 -18.39 8.06 -31.74
CA ALA A 130 -17.62 7.82 -32.97
C ALA A 130 -18.34 6.90 -33.96
N ALA A 131 -19.09 5.91 -33.46
CA ALA A 131 -19.79 4.94 -34.30
C ALA A 131 -21.02 5.54 -35.01
N ASP A 132 -21.71 6.50 -34.38
CA ASP A 132 -22.93 7.10 -34.93
C ASP A 132 -22.76 8.59 -35.30
N ARG A 133 -22.86 8.89 -36.60
CA ARG A 133 -22.79 10.26 -37.13
C ARG A 133 -23.94 11.16 -36.64
N ALA A 134 -25.11 10.60 -36.33
CA ALA A 134 -26.22 11.39 -35.82
C ALA A 134 -25.91 11.87 -34.39
N THR A 135 -25.39 10.98 -33.55
CA THR A 135 -24.90 11.30 -32.21
C THR A 135 -23.79 12.35 -32.25
N LEU A 136 -22.83 12.23 -33.15
CA LEU A 136 -21.76 13.23 -33.31
C LEU A 136 -22.33 14.61 -33.67
N ARG A 137 -23.27 14.68 -34.62
CA ARG A 137 -23.96 15.93 -34.99
C ARG A 137 -24.74 16.55 -33.83
N PHE A 138 -25.31 15.74 -32.95
CA PHE A 138 -25.98 16.23 -31.74
C PHE A 138 -24.99 16.94 -30.80
N TYR A 139 -23.81 16.36 -30.55
CA TYR A 139 -22.78 17.00 -29.72
C TYR A 139 -22.19 18.29 -30.32
N LEU A 140 -22.32 18.51 -31.63
CA LEU A 140 -21.96 19.78 -32.27
C LEU A 140 -22.98 20.90 -32.01
N THR A 141 -24.19 20.57 -31.52
CA THR A 141 -25.19 21.59 -31.16
C THR A 141 -24.90 22.17 -29.77
N ALA A 142 -25.38 23.38 -29.49
CA ALA A 142 -25.24 24.00 -28.16
C ALA A 142 -25.84 23.13 -27.04
N ALA A 143 -26.97 22.47 -27.31
CA ALA A 143 -27.62 21.58 -26.34
C ALA A 143 -26.78 20.31 -26.06
N GLY A 144 -26.21 19.70 -27.10
CA GLY A 144 -25.33 18.53 -26.95
C GLY A 144 -23.99 18.88 -26.31
N ALA A 145 -23.42 20.04 -26.62
CA ALA A 145 -22.21 20.53 -25.97
C ALA A 145 -22.43 20.76 -24.46
N LEU A 146 -23.57 21.34 -24.09
CA LEU A 146 -23.92 21.60 -22.68
C LEU A 146 -24.17 20.32 -21.90
N SER A 147 -24.82 19.31 -22.50
CA SER A 147 -25.02 18.01 -21.87
C SER A 147 -23.71 17.24 -21.69
N GLY A 148 -22.81 17.29 -22.69
CA GLY A 148 -21.45 16.72 -22.57
C GLY A 148 -20.63 17.39 -21.47
N LEU A 149 -20.67 18.72 -21.39
CA LEU A 149 -20.00 19.48 -20.34
C LEU A 149 -20.54 19.15 -18.95
N LEU A 150 -21.86 19.02 -18.81
CA LEU A 150 -22.50 18.62 -17.57
C LEU A 150 -22.09 17.20 -17.14
N ALA A 151 -22.02 16.25 -18.07
CA ALA A 151 -21.57 14.89 -17.80
C ALA A 151 -20.12 14.85 -17.29
N VAL A 152 -19.22 15.62 -17.92
CA VAL A 152 -17.83 15.75 -17.48
C VAL A 152 -17.75 16.39 -16.09
N ALA A 153 -18.54 17.44 -15.84
CA ALA A 153 -18.59 18.11 -14.53
C ALA A 153 -19.08 17.16 -13.41
N LEU A 154 -20.09 16.33 -13.70
CA LEU A 154 -20.56 15.30 -12.77
C LEU A 154 -19.51 14.21 -12.52
N GLY A 155 -18.81 13.75 -13.56
CA GLY A 155 -17.72 12.80 -13.41
C GLY A 155 -16.56 13.35 -12.55
N ALA A 156 -16.18 14.60 -12.80
CA ALA A 156 -15.15 15.29 -12.04
C ALA A 156 -15.56 15.52 -10.57
N SER A 157 -16.81 15.89 -10.32
CA SER A 157 -17.31 16.09 -8.94
C SER A 157 -17.41 14.79 -8.16
N ALA A 158 -17.84 13.69 -8.80
CA ALA A 158 -17.84 12.36 -8.21
C ALA A 158 -16.41 11.91 -7.85
N TRP A 159 -15.46 12.08 -8.76
CA TRP A 159 -14.04 11.78 -8.52
C TRP A 159 -13.47 12.61 -7.35
N TRP A 160 -13.77 13.91 -7.34
CA TRP A 160 -13.34 14.81 -6.27
C TRP A 160 -13.93 14.40 -4.91
N CYS A 161 -15.22 14.07 -4.87
CA CYS A 161 -15.89 13.59 -3.66
C CYS A 161 -15.25 12.29 -3.15
N MET A 162 -15.02 11.31 -4.04
CA MET A 162 -14.34 10.05 -3.70
C MET A 162 -12.95 10.30 -3.11
N ARG A 163 -12.16 11.19 -3.72
CA ARG A 163 -10.83 11.58 -3.21
C ARG A 163 -10.92 12.17 -1.81
N ARG A 164 -11.87 13.07 -1.58
CA ARG A 164 -12.06 13.71 -0.28
C ARG A 164 -12.47 12.72 0.80
N LEU A 165 -13.30 11.73 0.48
CA LEU A 165 -13.69 10.68 1.42
C LEU A 165 -12.49 9.78 1.78
N VAL A 166 -11.70 9.37 0.77
CA VAL A 166 -10.50 8.54 1.00
C VAL A 166 -9.44 9.28 1.81
N THR A 167 -9.23 10.58 1.60
CA THR A 167 -8.24 11.34 2.36
C THR A 167 -8.67 11.53 3.82
N LYS A 168 -9.96 11.77 4.07
CA LYS A 168 -10.51 11.82 5.44
C LYS A 168 -10.37 10.49 6.16
N ALA A 169 -10.79 9.40 5.52
CA ALA A 169 -10.69 8.06 6.09
C ALA A 169 -9.22 7.67 6.38
N ALA A 170 -8.29 8.03 5.49
CA ALA A 170 -6.86 7.79 5.71
C ALA A 170 -6.31 8.59 6.90
N GLY A 171 -6.80 9.81 7.12
CA GLY A 171 -6.43 10.63 8.29
C GLY A 171 -6.92 10.01 9.60
N GLU A 172 -8.17 9.53 9.64
CA GLU A 172 -8.74 8.90 10.83
C GLU A 172 -8.08 7.56 11.15
N ALA A 173 -7.73 6.76 10.13
CA ALA A 173 -7.00 5.50 10.32
C ALA A 173 -5.65 5.68 11.01
N LEU A 174 -4.91 6.76 10.68
CA LEU A 174 -3.63 7.08 11.30
C LEU A 174 -3.76 7.46 12.79
N THR A 175 -4.92 7.98 13.20
CA THR A 175 -5.17 8.31 14.61
C THR A 175 -5.65 7.11 15.42
N ALA A 176 -6.23 6.11 14.76
CA ALA A 176 -6.77 4.91 15.40
C ALA A 176 -5.74 3.79 15.58
N ASP A 177 -4.66 3.78 14.79
CA ASP A 177 -3.60 2.77 14.88
C ASP A 177 -2.42 3.28 15.76
N PRO A 178 -2.30 2.79 17.01
CA PRO A 178 -1.22 3.19 17.91
C PRO A 178 0.17 2.64 17.50
N LEU A 179 0.25 1.79 16.46
CA LEU A 179 1.48 1.12 16.03
C LEU A 179 1.88 1.45 14.57
N ALA A 180 1.17 2.33 13.88
CA ALA A 180 1.45 2.65 12.48
C ALA A 180 2.83 3.30 12.30
N ALA A 181 3.75 2.59 11.64
CA ALA A 181 4.94 3.20 11.04
C ALA A 181 4.51 4.19 9.94
N THR A 182 5.28 5.29 9.78
CA THR A 182 5.02 6.34 8.78
C THR A 182 4.69 5.75 7.41
N PRO A 183 3.56 6.12 6.78
CA PRO A 183 3.14 5.53 5.51
C PRO A 183 4.16 5.84 4.40
N PRO A 184 4.47 4.89 3.51
CA PRO A 184 5.36 5.14 2.37
C PRO A 184 4.79 6.26 1.48
N PRO A 185 5.65 7.05 0.82
CA PRO A 185 5.23 8.16 -0.02
C PRO A 185 4.30 7.66 -1.13
N ARG A 186 3.12 8.27 -1.17
CA ARG A 186 2.00 7.90 -2.04
C ARG A 186 2.31 8.30 -3.49
N ASP A 187 2.81 7.36 -4.29
CA ASP A 187 3.18 7.56 -5.69
C ASP A 187 1.95 7.53 -6.63
N TRP A 188 1.05 8.51 -6.47
CA TRP A 188 -0.19 8.66 -7.25
C TRP A 188 0.02 9.25 -8.65
N THR A 189 1.24 9.69 -8.94
CA THR A 189 1.70 10.22 -10.22
C THR A 189 1.37 9.28 -11.40
N ARG A 190 1.38 7.96 -11.17
CA ARG A 190 1.08 6.96 -12.21
C ARG A 190 -0.42 6.80 -12.52
N VAL A 191 -1.31 7.10 -11.58
CA VAL A 191 -2.78 7.05 -11.84
C VAL A 191 -3.23 8.32 -12.55
N ALA A 192 -2.62 9.47 -12.23
CA ALA A 192 -2.84 10.71 -12.95
C ALA A 192 -2.39 10.61 -14.43
N ALA A 193 -1.28 9.92 -14.69
CA ALA A 193 -0.75 9.74 -16.06
C ALA A 193 -1.71 8.97 -17.00
N LEU A 194 -2.62 8.14 -16.48
CA LEU A 194 -3.63 7.44 -17.30
C LEU A 194 -4.90 8.27 -17.54
N ALA A 195 -5.17 9.29 -16.74
CA ALA A 195 -6.30 10.19 -16.94
C ALA A 195 -6.02 11.26 -18.03
N VAL A 196 -4.75 11.63 -18.23
CA VAL A 196 -4.30 12.60 -19.23
C VAL A 196 -4.66 12.20 -20.68
N PRO A 197 -4.40 10.96 -21.17
CA PRO A 197 -4.72 10.62 -22.56
C PRO A 197 -6.24 10.58 -22.83
N VAL A 198 -7.07 10.25 -21.84
CA VAL A 198 -8.55 10.23 -21.99
C VAL A 198 -9.11 11.65 -22.12
N LEU A 199 -8.56 12.62 -21.38
CA LEU A 199 -8.92 14.03 -21.51
C LEU A 199 -8.40 14.66 -22.81
N LEU A 200 -7.23 14.23 -23.29
CA LEU A 200 -6.59 14.77 -24.50
C LEU A 200 -7.31 14.32 -25.79
N VAL A 201 -7.88 13.10 -25.80
CA VAL A 201 -8.72 12.60 -26.91
C VAL A 201 -10.09 13.31 -26.93
N GLY A 202 -10.64 13.68 -25.76
CA GLY A 202 -11.84 14.51 -25.67
C GLY A 202 -11.62 15.95 -26.18
N ALA A 203 -10.46 16.53 -25.92
CA ALA A 203 -10.11 17.90 -26.36
C ALA A 203 -9.83 18.02 -27.88
N LEU A 204 -9.47 16.93 -28.55
CA LEU A 204 -9.22 16.91 -30.00
C LEU A 204 -10.48 16.67 -30.85
N THR A 205 -11.55 16.15 -30.26
CA THR A 205 -12.80 15.81 -30.98
C THR A 205 -13.91 16.83 -30.80
N VAL A 206 -13.85 17.67 -29.75
CA VAL A 206 -14.80 18.75 -29.50
C VAL A 206 -14.02 20.07 -29.65
N GLY A 207 -14.43 20.91 -30.61
CA GLY A 207 -13.65 22.06 -31.11
C GLY A 207 -13.07 23.03 -30.07
N PRO A 208 -12.29 24.04 -30.53
CA PRO A 208 -11.29 24.79 -29.75
C PRO A 208 -11.80 25.50 -28.47
N GLY A 209 -13.12 25.61 -28.27
CA GLY A 209 -13.72 26.19 -27.07
C GLY A 209 -13.51 25.39 -25.78
N LEU A 210 -13.24 24.07 -25.86
CA LEU A 210 -13.09 23.21 -24.66
C LEU A 210 -11.63 22.97 -24.23
N ALA A 211 -10.65 23.30 -25.07
CA ALA A 211 -9.23 23.21 -24.72
C ALA A 211 -8.86 24.13 -23.53
N VAL A 212 -9.58 25.24 -23.36
CA VAL A 212 -9.35 26.21 -22.29
C VAL A 212 -9.78 25.68 -20.92
N VAL A 213 -10.88 24.91 -20.85
CA VAL A 213 -11.39 24.39 -19.57
C VAL A 213 -10.53 23.26 -19.03
N VAL A 214 -9.97 22.43 -19.92
CA VAL A 214 -9.04 21.35 -19.55
C VAL A 214 -7.68 21.91 -19.10
N ALA A 215 -7.19 22.99 -19.72
CA ALA A 215 -5.95 23.65 -19.30
C ALA A 215 -6.04 24.26 -17.89
N VAL A 216 -7.18 24.85 -17.53
CA VAL A 216 -7.40 25.43 -16.19
C VAL A 216 -7.48 24.36 -15.10
N ALA A 217 -8.05 23.19 -15.40
CA ALA A 217 -8.11 22.08 -14.45
C ALA A 217 -6.74 21.40 -14.21
N VAL A 218 -5.85 21.43 -15.20
CA VAL A 218 -4.47 20.92 -15.06
C VAL A 218 -3.56 21.92 -14.34
N ALA A 219 -3.79 23.23 -14.49
CA ALA A 219 -3.02 24.26 -13.79
C ALA A 219 -3.37 24.40 -12.29
N ALA A 220 -4.47 23.78 -11.83
CA ALA A 220 -4.95 23.84 -10.44
C ALA A 220 -4.60 22.59 -9.61
N VAL A 221 -3.77 21.68 -10.14
CA VAL A 221 -3.19 20.50 -9.46
C VAL A 221 -1.71 20.74 -9.21
#